data_AF-A0A7Y6PMM1-F1
#
_entry.id   AF-A0A7Y6PMM1-F1
#
_cell.length_a   1.000
_cell.length_b   1.000
_cell.length_c   1.000
_cell.angle_alpha   90.00
_cell.angle_beta   90.00
_cell.angle_gamma   90.00
#
_symmetry.space_group_name_H-M   'P 1'
#
loop_
_entity.id
_entity.type
_entity.pdbx_description
1 polymer ?
#
loop_
_entity_poly.entity_id
_entity_poly.type
_entity_poly.pdbx_seq_one_letter_code
_entity_poly.pdbx_strand_id
1 'polypeptide(L)'
;MRHVRPERWADAFAGRLTDEQVAAFDAHADRCGKCRTARDRVQRASSSFPALRKESAPELAWDSVRARVHWAVSKERRTGATPKVSRRLAWLGPAIAGAVAAAGIVAVATEPASVAPTVARTP
;
A
#
# COMPACT_ATOMS: atom_id res chain seq x y z
N MET A 1 -3.21 -33.14 -8.24
CA MET A 1 -3.89 -32.29 -7.22
C MET A 1 -3.31 -30.88 -7.28
N ARG A 2 -4.17 -29.86 -7.18
CA ARG A 2 -3.77 -28.44 -7.16
C ARG A 2 -3.34 -28.04 -5.75
N HIS A 3 -2.33 -27.19 -5.63
CA HIS A 3 -1.87 -26.67 -4.34
C HIS A 3 -2.96 -25.82 -3.66
N VAL A 4 -3.00 -25.88 -2.32
CA VAL A 4 -3.84 -24.99 -1.50
C VAL A 4 -3.27 -23.57 -1.55
N ARG A 5 -4.14 -22.59 -1.82
CA ARG A 5 -3.76 -21.17 -1.87
C ARG A 5 -3.35 -20.67 -0.47
N PRO A 6 -2.31 -19.82 -0.34
CA PRO A 6 -1.83 -19.34 0.96
C PRO A 6 -2.89 -18.73 1.87
N GLU A 7 -3.80 -17.92 1.32
CA GLU A 7 -4.90 -17.27 2.04
C GLU A 7 -5.88 -18.28 2.67
N ARG A 8 -6.02 -19.47 2.08
CA ARG A 8 -6.90 -20.52 2.62
C ARG A 8 -6.33 -21.15 3.88
N TRP A 9 -4.99 -21.17 4.03
CA TRP A 9 -4.36 -21.55 5.29
C TRP A 9 -4.59 -20.52 6.38
N ALA A 10 -4.64 -19.23 6.03
CA ALA A 10 -5.00 -18.19 6.99
C ALA A 10 -6.47 -18.30 7.41
N ASP A 11 -7.38 -18.64 6.48
CA ASP A 11 -8.78 -18.93 6.80
C ASP A 11 -8.93 -20.14 7.74
N ALA A 12 -8.16 -21.21 7.50
CA ALA A 12 -8.11 -22.37 8.38
C ALA A 12 -7.69 -21.96 9.80
N PHE A 13 -6.61 -21.20 9.92
CA PHE A 13 -6.12 -20.71 11.22
C PHE A 13 -7.10 -19.77 11.92
N ALA A 14 -7.83 -18.95 11.15
CA ALA A 14 -8.85 -18.05 11.67
C ALA A 14 -10.16 -18.76 12.06
N GLY A 15 -10.25 -20.08 11.92
CA GLY A 15 -11.47 -20.84 12.22
C GLY A 15 -12.62 -20.58 11.24
N ARG A 16 -12.32 -20.14 10.01
CA ARG A 16 -13.32 -19.84 8.96
C ARG A 16 -13.65 -21.04 8.07
N LEU A 17 -12.94 -22.15 8.23
CA LEU A 17 -13.16 -23.39 7.49
C LEU A 17 -13.77 -24.44 8.41
N THR A 18 -14.48 -25.41 7.84
CA THR A 18 -14.99 -26.56 8.60
C THR A 18 -13.86 -27.53 8.93
N ASP A 19 -14.02 -28.33 9.97
CA ASP A 19 -13.01 -29.30 10.41
C ASP A 19 -12.68 -30.33 9.30
N GLU A 20 -13.65 -30.71 8.47
CA GLU A 20 -13.42 -31.60 7.33
C GLU A 20 -12.54 -30.96 6.26
N GLN A 21 -12.71 -29.65 6.02
CA GLN A 21 -11.89 -28.91 5.06
C GLN A 21 -10.44 -28.77 5.57
N VAL A 22 -10.28 -28.51 6.87
CA VAL A 22 -8.97 -28.43 7.50
C VAL A 22 -8.27 -29.80 7.43
N ALA A 23 -8.96 -30.88 7.79
CA ALA A 23 -8.42 -32.23 7.70
C ALA A 23 -7.99 -32.60 6.27
N ALA A 24 -8.79 -32.23 5.25
CA ALA A 24 -8.43 -32.44 3.86
C ALA A 24 -7.17 -31.65 3.44
N PHE A 25 -7.02 -30.43 3.95
CA PHE A 25 -5.84 -29.61 3.68
C PHE A 25 -4.59 -30.17 4.35
N ASP A 26 -4.69 -30.60 5.61
CA ASP A 26 -3.59 -31.21 6.33
C ASP A 26 -3.13 -32.52 5.68
N ALA A 27 -4.09 -33.39 5.31
CA ALA A 27 -3.78 -34.62 4.57
C ALA A 27 -3.11 -34.37 3.20
N HIS A 28 -3.32 -33.18 2.60
CA HIS A 28 -2.59 -32.77 1.41
C HIS A 28 -1.19 -32.25 1.75
N ALA A 29 -1.04 -31.41 2.78
CA ALA A 29 0.24 -30.87 3.22
C ALA A 29 1.22 -31.96 3.69
N ASP A 30 0.72 -33.04 4.28
CA ASP A 30 1.55 -34.18 4.68
C ASP A 30 2.22 -34.85 3.48
N ARG A 31 1.59 -34.80 2.31
CA ARG A 31 2.13 -35.36 1.06
C ARG A 31 2.78 -34.32 0.14
N CYS A 32 2.60 -33.03 0.42
CA CYS A 32 3.07 -31.94 -0.43
C CYS A 32 3.96 -30.95 0.34
N GLY A 33 5.28 -31.01 0.13
CA GLY A 33 6.24 -30.14 0.82
C GLY A 33 6.00 -28.63 0.62
N LYS A 34 5.49 -28.21 -0.55
CA LYS A 34 5.12 -26.80 -0.79
C LYS A 34 3.96 -26.35 0.09
N CYS A 35 2.92 -27.16 0.19
CA CYS A 35 1.76 -26.86 1.02
C CYS A 35 2.10 -26.96 2.51
N ARG A 36 2.96 -27.92 2.91
CA ARG A 36 3.53 -27.98 4.27
C ARG A 36 4.26 -26.70 4.64
N THR A 37 5.18 -26.24 3.79
CA THR A 37 5.94 -25.01 4.01
C THR A 37 5.01 -23.79 4.12
N ALA A 38 3.97 -23.72 3.30
CA ALA A 38 2.98 -22.64 3.37
C ALA A 38 2.20 -22.68 4.69
N ARG A 39 1.71 -23.86 5.11
CA ARG A 39 1.05 -24.07 6.40
C ARG A 39 1.94 -23.62 7.55
N ASP A 40 3.18 -24.09 7.60
CA ASP A 40 4.12 -23.80 8.68
C ASP A 40 4.49 -22.31 8.76
N ARG A 41 4.51 -21.62 7.61
CA ARG A 41 4.72 -20.17 7.55
C ARG A 41 3.55 -19.40 8.16
N VAL A 42 2.32 -19.78 7.79
CA VAL A 42 1.11 -19.15 8.34
C VAL A 42 1.01 -19.44 9.83
N GLN A 43 1.24 -20.68 10.26
CA GLN A 43 1.20 -21.06 11.66
C GLN A 43 2.20 -20.26 12.52
N ARG A 44 3.46 -20.11 12.07
CA ARG A 44 4.46 -19.29 12.77
C ARG A 44 4.09 -17.81 12.86
N ALA A 45 3.53 -17.25 11.80
CA ALA A 45 3.09 -15.85 11.82
C ALA A 45 1.94 -15.67 12.82
N SER A 46 0.94 -16.56 12.75
CA SER A 46 -0.28 -16.43 13.53
C SER A 46 -0.10 -16.81 15.01
N SER A 47 0.87 -17.67 15.35
CA SER A 47 1.19 -17.98 16.75
C SER A 47 1.71 -16.78 17.54
N SER A 48 2.14 -15.71 16.87
CA SER A 48 2.59 -14.47 17.50
C SER A 48 1.42 -13.55 17.91
N PHE A 49 0.26 -13.69 17.27
CA PHE A 49 -0.89 -12.79 17.51
C PHE A 49 -1.46 -12.85 18.94
N PRO A 50 -1.55 -14.00 19.62
CA PRO A 50 -2.01 -14.04 21.01
C PRO A 50 -1.10 -13.25 21.96
N ALA A 51 0.21 -13.20 21.71
CA ALA A 51 1.14 -12.41 22.50
C ALA A 51 0.90 -10.91 22.28
N LEU A 52 0.82 -10.48 21.01
CA LEU A 52 0.53 -9.09 20.64
C LEU A 52 -0.84 -8.60 21.16
N ARG A 53 -1.83 -9.49 21.25
CA ARG A 53 -3.15 -9.14 21.81
C ARG A 53 -3.11 -8.88 23.32
N LYS A 54 -2.15 -9.47 24.04
CA LYS A 54 -1.99 -9.28 25.48
C LYS A 54 -1.15 -8.05 25.83
N GLU A 55 -0.36 -7.54 24.89
CA GLU A 55 0.36 -6.28 25.08
C GLU A 55 -0.63 -5.12 25.22
N SER A 56 -0.35 -4.23 26.16
CA SER A 56 -1.08 -2.97 26.28
C SER A 56 -0.89 -2.16 24.99
N ALA A 57 -1.96 -1.49 24.54
CA ALA A 57 -1.84 -0.57 23.41
C ALA A 57 -0.72 0.45 23.70
N PRO A 58 0.19 0.69 22.75
CA PRO A 58 1.26 1.66 22.97
C PRO A 58 0.64 3.03 23.25
N GLU A 59 1.23 3.78 24.18
CA GLU A 59 0.89 5.18 24.35
C GLU A 59 1.31 5.95 23.09
N LEU A 60 0.34 6.16 22.20
CA LEU A 60 0.53 7.00 21.04
C LEU A 60 0.41 8.45 21.49
N ALA A 61 1.44 9.25 21.23
CA ALA A 61 1.40 10.70 21.41
C ALA A 61 0.47 11.34 20.36
N TRP A 62 -0.84 11.11 20.49
CA TRP A 62 -1.86 11.47 19.49
C TRP A 62 -1.83 12.96 19.12
N ASP A 63 -1.47 13.84 20.05
CA ASP A 63 -1.32 15.26 19.78
C ASP A 63 -0.18 15.54 18.80
N SER A 64 0.95 14.84 18.94
CA SER A 64 2.07 14.95 18.00
C SER A 64 1.71 14.43 16.60
N VAL A 65 0.99 13.31 16.53
CA VAL A 65 0.50 12.72 15.28
C VAL A 65 -0.49 13.68 14.61
N ARG A 66 -1.46 14.20 15.37
CA ARG A 66 -2.47 15.14 14.88
C ARG A 66 -1.82 16.44 14.38
N ALA A 67 -0.88 16.99 15.14
CA ALA A 67 -0.14 18.19 14.73
C ALA A 67 0.62 17.94 13.43
N ARG A 68 1.32 16.81 13.31
CA ARG A 68 2.08 16.47 12.09
C ARG A 68 1.17 16.28 10.88
N VAL A 69 0.04 15.58 11.03
CA VAL A 69 -0.96 15.40 9.98
C VAL A 69 -1.55 16.75 9.57
N HIS A 70 -1.94 17.58 10.54
CA HIS A 70 -2.45 18.93 10.28
C HIS A 70 -1.45 19.75 9.46
N TRP A 71 -0.19 19.78 9.87
CA TRP A 71 0.84 20.54 9.17
C TRP A 71 1.14 20.01 7.76
N ALA A 72 1.18 18.69 7.58
CA ALA A 72 1.39 18.08 6.26
C ALA A 72 0.25 18.45 5.28
N VAL A 73 -1.00 18.25 5.70
CA VAL A 73 -2.19 18.57 4.89
C VAL A 73 -2.30 20.07 4.62
N SER A 74 -2.05 20.90 5.64
CA SER A 74 -2.06 22.36 5.50
C SER A 74 -0.92 22.89 4.61
N LYS A 75 0.21 22.20 4.53
CA LYS A 75 1.31 22.54 3.62
C LYS A 75 0.93 22.20 2.19
N GLU A 76 0.44 20.99 1.92
CA GLU A 76 -0.02 20.57 0.59
C GLU A 76 -1.12 21.48 0.04
N ARG A 77 -2.11 21.85 0.86
CA ARG A 77 -3.16 22.80 0.47
C ARG A 77 -2.61 24.18 0.11
N ARG A 78 -1.55 24.64 0.79
CA ARG A 78 -0.92 25.94 0.50
C ARG A 78 0.03 25.88 -0.69
N THR A 79 0.68 24.75 -0.94
CA THR A 79 1.57 24.54 -2.09
C THR A 79 0.83 24.12 -3.35
N GLY A 80 -0.43 23.70 -3.25
CA GLY A 80 -1.40 23.65 -4.35
C GLY A 80 -1.77 25.03 -4.91
N ALA A 81 -0.93 26.05 -4.65
CA ALA A 81 -0.96 27.32 -5.35
C ALA A 81 -0.83 27.04 -6.84
N THR A 82 -1.95 27.20 -7.55
CA THR A 82 -1.95 27.47 -8.98
C THR A 82 -0.80 28.43 -9.28
N PRO A 83 0.09 28.10 -10.24
CA PRO A 83 1.19 28.98 -10.56
C PRO A 83 0.58 30.35 -10.85
N LYS A 84 0.95 31.35 -10.04
CA LYS A 84 0.54 32.74 -10.28
C LYS A 84 1.22 33.14 -11.58
N VAL A 85 0.54 32.92 -12.71
CA VAL A 85 0.95 33.44 -14.00
C VAL A 85 1.06 34.93 -13.80
N SER A 86 2.29 35.43 -13.74
CA SER A 86 2.52 36.84 -13.48
C SER A 86 1.73 37.63 -14.54
N ARG A 87 0.98 38.66 -14.14
CA ARG A 87 0.23 39.51 -15.07
C ARG A 87 1.10 40.07 -16.21
N ARG A 88 2.42 40.11 -16.02
CA ARG A 88 3.40 40.50 -17.04
C ARG A 88 3.56 39.46 -18.16
N LEU A 89 3.36 38.17 -17.90
CA LEU A 89 3.33 37.11 -18.93
C LEU A 89 1.96 36.90 -19.56
N ALA A 90 0.87 37.36 -18.93
CA ALA A 90 -0.48 37.25 -19.48
C ALA A 90 -0.65 38.05 -20.80
N TRP A 91 0.12 39.12 -21.01
CA TRP A 91 0.12 39.90 -22.25
C TRP A 91 0.95 39.25 -23.37
N LEU A 92 1.85 38.31 -23.07
CA LEU A 92 2.61 37.57 -24.09
C LEU A 92 1.86 36.33 -24.63
N GLY A 93 0.71 35.99 -24.03
CA GLY A 93 -0.14 34.86 -24.42
C GLY A 93 -0.53 34.79 -25.91
N PRO A 94 -0.95 35.89 -26.57
CA PRO A 94 -1.34 35.82 -27.97
C PRO A 94 -0.14 35.68 -28.93
N ALA A 95 1.08 36.03 -28.50
CA ALA A 95 2.27 35.90 -29.35
C ALA A 95 2.82 34.47 -29.40
N ILE A 96 2.62 33.67 -28.35
CA ILE A 96 3.14 32.29 -28.26
C ILE A 96 2.11 31.26 -28.75
N ALA A 97 0.80 31.55 -28.64
CA ALA A 97 -0.26 30.65 -29.13
C ALA A 97 -0.24 30.42 -30.65
N GLY A 98 0.30 31.37 -31.43
CA GLY A 98 0.46 31.21 -32.88
C GLY A 98 1.58 30.24 -33.30
N ALA A 99 2.56 29.98 -32.44
CA ALA A 99 3.75 29.19 -32.79
C ALA A 99 3.63 27.69 -32.47
N VAL A 100 2.74 27.28 -31.55
CA VAL A 100 2.61 25.87 -31.13
C VAL A 100 1.64 25.07 -32.01
N ALA A 101 0.74 25.74 -32.76
CA ALA A 101 -0.20 25.05 -33.65
C ALA A 101 0.47 24.35 -34.85
N ALA A 102 1.75 24.64 -35.14
CA ALA A 102 2.49 24.07 -36.27
C ALA A 102 3.51 22.97 -35.90
N ALA A 103 3.79 22.73 -34.62
CA ALA A 103 4.83 21.78 -34.21
C ALA A 103 4.45 21.09 -32.89
N GLY A 104 3.94 19.85 -32.95
CA GLY A 104 3.71 19.07 -31.73
C GLY A 104 2.64 17.98 -31.78
N ILE A 105 2.24 17.53 -32.96
CA ILE A 105 1.91 16.11 -33.12
C ILE A 105 3.23 15.38 -32.86
N VAL A 106 3.43 14.78 -31.67
CA VAL A 106 4.37 13.68 -31.33
C VAL A 106 4.62 13.66 -29.80
N ALA A 107 4.67 12.44 -29.24
CA ALA A 107 5.05 12.01 -27.87
C ALA A 107 3.87 11.91 -26.86
N VAL A 108 3.12 10.81 -26.81
CA VAL A 108 3.46 9.47 -26.25
C VAL A 108 3.48 9.46 -24.71
N ALA A 109 2.50 8.74 -24.17
CA ALA A 109 2.47 7.95 -22.94
C ALA A 109 3.54 8.20 -21.86
N THR A 110 3.08 8.59 -20.67
CA THR A 110 3.71 8.17 -19.42
C THR A 110 2.63 7.90 -18.36
N GLU A 111 2.51 6.64 -17.98
CA GLU A 111 1.77 6.18 -16.80
C GLU A 111 2.26 6.89 -15.53
N PRO A 112 1.40 7.19 -14.55
CA PRO A 112 1.87 7.65 -13.25
C PRO A 112 2.47 6.47 -12.49
N ALA A 113 3.80 6.51 -12.31
CA ALA A 113 4.54 5.61 -11.44
C ALA A 113 3.95 5.65 -10.02
N SER A 114 3.53 4.47 -9.54
CA SER A 114 3.16 4.23 -8.15
C SER A 114 4.38 4.43 -7.26
N VAL A 115 4.41 5.52 -6.50
CA VAL A 115 5.43 5.76 -5.48
C VAL A 115 5.01 5.04 -4.21
N ALA A 116 5.62 3.88 -3.94
CA ALA A 116 5.51 3.23 -2.65
C ALA A 116 6.29 4.03 -1.58
N PRO A 117 5.73 4.28 -0.38
CA PRO A 117 6.46 4.96 0.68
C PRO A 117 7.58 4.07 1.23
N THR A 118 8.83 4.52 1.09
CA THR A 118 9.99 3.93 1.76
C THR A 118 9.90 4.25 3.25
N VAL A 119 9.61 3.23 4.06
CA VAL A 119 9.68 3.33 5.52
C VAL A 119 11.14 3.24 5.93
N ALA A 120 11.75 4.39 6.23
CA ALA A 120 13.05 4.42 6.90
C ALA A 120 12.88 3.93 8.34
N ARG A 121 13.55 2.81 8.67
CA ARG A 121 13.79 2.40 10.06
C ARG A 121 15.05 3.13 10.55
N THR A 122 14.91 3.89 11.62
CA THR A 122 16.02 4.45 12.39
C THR A 122 16.33 3.48 13.56
N PRO A 123 17.62 3.28 13.94
CA PRO A 123 18.03 2.29 14.93
C PRO A 123 17.53 2.56 16.35
#